data_AF-A0A7J2HX81-F1
#
_entry.id   AF-A0A7J2HX81-F1
#
_cell.length_a   1.000
_cell.length_b   1.000
_cell.length_c   1.000
_cell.angle_alpha   90.00
_cell.angle_beta   90.00
_cell.angle_gamma   90.00
#
_symmetry.space_group_name_H-M   'P 1'
#
loop_
_entity.id
_entity.type
_entity.pdbx_description
1 polymer ?
#
loop_
_entity_poly.entity_id
_entity_poly.type
_entity_poly.pdbx_seq_one_letter_code
_entity_poly.pdbx_strand_id
1 'polypeptide(L)' 'MKNVVIRRFVDGDAEGLAKLMNESEEGWPGGLTGGIPYTAERAREWIERSRCFAPLVAELD' A
#
# COMPACT_ATOMS: atom_id res chain seq x y z
N MET A 1 -18.84 5.17 14.48
CA MET A 1 -18.63 4.25 13.35
C MET A 1 -17.64 4.93 12.43
N LYS A 2 -16.54 4.28 12.04
CA LYS A 2 -15.64 4.83 11.03
C LYS A 2 -16.17 4.46 9.65
N ASN A 3 -16.13 5.40 8.72
CA ASN A 3 -16.57 5.16 7.34
C ASN A 3 -15.36 4.76 6.49
N VAL A 4 -15.54 3.81 5.57
CA VAL A 4 -14.51 3.50 4.57
C VAL A 4 -14.70 4.43 3.38
N VAL A 5 -13.69 5.22 3.05
CA VAL A 5 -13.66 6.07 1.85
C VAL A 5 -12.63 5.52 0.88
N ILE A 6 -13.01 5.40 -0.39
CA ILE A 6 -12.10 5.01 -1.48
C ILE A 6 -11.78 6.26 -2.30
N ARG A 7 -10.52 6.63 -2.37
CA ARG A 7 -10.05 7.82 -3.11
C ARG A 7 -8.79 7.54 -3.92
N ARG A 8 -8.42 8.49 -4.78
CA ARG A 8 -7.15 8.43 -5.52
C ARG A 8 -5.98 8.39 -4.53
N PHE A 9 -5.02 7.54 -4.83
CA PHE A 9 -3.71 7.55 -4.18
C PHE A 9 -3.04 8.92 -4.40
N VAL A 10 -2.40 9.43 -3.36
CA VAL A 10 -1.49 10.58 -3.41
C VAL A 10 -0.16 10.21 -2.75
N ASP A 11 0.91 10.96 -3.05
CA ASP A 11 2.27 10.63 -2.57
C ASP A 11 2.36 10.49 -1.04
N GLY A 12 1.55 11.24 -0.28
CA GLY A 12 1.49 11.13 1.18
C GLY A 12 0.97 9.79 1.71
N ASP A 13 0.26 9.00 0.88
CA ASP A 13 -0.26 7.69 1.27
C ASP A 13 0.82 6.61 1.25
N ALA A 14 1.99 6.88 0.66
CA ALA A 14 3.05 5.90 0.46
C ALA A 14 3.56 5.29 1.77
N GLU A 15 3.61 6.06 2.86
CA GLU A 15 4.01 5.57 4.18
C GLU A 15 2.95 4.61 4.76
N GLY A 16 1.67 4.96 4.63
CA GLY A 16 0.56 4.10 5.04
C GLY A 16 0.50 2.80 4.23
N LEU A 17 0.76 2.87 2.92
CA LEU A 17 0.83 1.71 2.04
C LEU A 17 2.02 0.80 2.39
N ALA A 18 3.20 1.38 2.66
CA ALA A 18 4.37 0.61 3.10
C ALA A 18 4.08 -0.12 4.42
N LYS A 19 3.46 0.56 5.38
CA LYS A 19 3.02 -0.06 6.64
C LYS A 19 2.06 -1.22 6.39
N LEU A 20 1.01 -1.01 5.59
CA LEU A 20 0.03 -2.05 5.25
C LEU A 20 0.69 -3.27 4.63
N MET A 21 1.61 -3.08 3.69
CA MET A 21 2.34 -4.18 3.05
C MET A 21 3.21 -4.95 4.04
N ASN A 22 3.92 -4.26 4.91
CA ASN A 22 4.76 -4.89 5.93
C ASN A 22 3.93 -5.67 6.96
N GLU A 23 2.79 -5.11 7.41
CA GLU A 23 1.87 -5.79 8.32
C GLU A 23 1.19 -7.00 7.68
N SER A 24 1.13 -7.04 6.36
CA SER A 24 0.57 -8.15 5.61
C SER A 24 1.60 -9.26 5.30
N GLU A 25 2.87 -9.13 5.73
CA GLU A 25 3.95 -10.07 5.39
C GLU A 25 3.55 -11.52 5.67
N GLU A 26 3.12 -11.80 6.90
CA GLU A 26 2.79 -13.15 7.36
C GLU A 26 1.50 -13.71 6.72
N GLY A 27 0.69 -12.83 6.12
CA GLY A 27 -0.59 -13.20 5.52
C GLY A 27 -0.48 -13.86 4.13
N TRP A 28 0.70 -13.85 3.51
CA TRP A 28 0.91 -14.35 2.15
C TRP A 28 1.88 -15.53 2.10
N PRO A 29 1.59 -16.58 1.30
CA PRO A 29 2.55 -17.66 1.07
C PRO A 29 3.87 -17.12 0.50
N GLY A 30 4.97 -17.30 1.24
CA GLY A 30 6.29 -16.79 0.86
C GLY A 30 6.57 -15.34 1.25
N GLY A 31 5.66 -14.68 1.99
CA GLY A 31 5.80 -13.30 2.43
C GLY A 31 5.36 -12.30 1.36
N LEU A 32 4.52 -11.32 1.73
CA LEU A 32 4.06 -10.30 0.78
C LEU A 32 5.22 -9.44 0.25
N THR A 33 6.16 -9.12 1.12
CA THR A 33 7.33 -8.27 0.85
C THR A 33 8.55 -9.08 0.41
N GLY A 34 8.49 -10.41 0.54
CA GLY A 34 9.58 -11.34 0.29
C GLY A 34 10.69 -11.24 1.34
N GLY A 35 10.33 -10.95 2.61
CA GLY A 35 11.27 -10.77 3.71
C GLY A 35 12.06 -9.45 3.69
N ILE A 36 11.79 -8.54 2.75
CA ILE A 36 12.43 -7.22 2.67
C ILE A 36 11.37 -6.15 2.93
N PRO A 37 11.44 -5.43 4.06
CA PRO A 37 10.47 -4.39 4.39
C PRO A 37 10.32 -3.34 3.28
N TYR A 38 9.09 -2.89 3.05
CA TYR A 38 8.78 -1.77 2.20
C TYR A 38 9.08 -0.45 2.91
N THR A 39 9.77 0.43 2.20
CA THR A 39 9.85 1.87 2.49
C THR A 39 8.72 2.59 1.75
N ALA A 40 8.43 3.84 2.16
CA ALA A 40 7.48 4.68 1.43
C ALA A 40 7.90 4.86 -0.05
N GLU A 41 9.20 5.05 -0.32
CA GLU A 41 9.73 5.14 -1.69
C GLU A 41 9.42 3.89 -2.51
N ARG A 42 9.70 2.69 -1.96
CA ARG A 42 9.42 1.43 -2.65
C ARG A 42 7.93 1.20 -2.88
N ALA A 43 7.08 1.64 -1.95
CA ALA A 43 5.62 1.57 -2.11
C ALA A 43 5.13 2.50 -3.23
N ARG A 44 5.67 3.72 -3.33
CA ARG A 44 5.40 4.66 -4.42
C ARG A 44 5.84 4.09 -5.77
N GLU A 45 7.06 3.55 -5.85
CA GLU A 45 7.57 2.89 -7.06
C GLU A 45 6.70 1.72 -7.49
N TRP A 46 6.18 0.94 -6.54
CA TRP A 46 5.27 -0.17 -6.83
C TRP A 46 3.98 0.33 -7.50
N ILE A 47 3.38 1.40 -6.99
CA ILE A 47 2.20 2.03 -7.59
C ILE A 47 2.51 2.50 -9.02
N GLU A 48 3.63 3.19 -9.23
CA GLU A 48 4.03 3.68 -10.56
C GLU A 48 4.25 2.53 -11.55
N ARG A 49 4.91 1.44 -11.10
CA ARG A 49 5.21 0.27 -11.92
C ARG A 49 4.00 -0.62 -12.21
N SER A 50 2.99 -0.61 -11.33
CA SER A 50 1.79 -1.45 -11.47
C SER A 50 0.95 -1.12 -12.71
N ARG A 51 1.12 0.09 -13.28
CA ARG A 51 0.41 0.58 -14.49
C ARG A 51 -1.12 0.41 -14.40
N CYS A 52 -1.67 0.49 -13.18
CA CYS A 52 -3.10 0.44 -12.95
C CYS A 52 -3.81 1.61 -13.65
N PHE A 53 -5.01 1.36 -14.19
CA PHE A 53 -5.87 2.41 -14.76
C PHE A 53 -6.19 3.52 -13.73
N ALA A 54 -6.34 3.13 -12.47
CA ALA A 54 -6.51 4.07 -11.36
C ALA A 54 -5.87 3.51 -10.08
N PRO A 55 -4.80 4.14 -9.54
CA PRO A 55 -4.31 3.82 -8.21
C PRO A 55 -5.22 4.44 -7.16
N LEU A 56 -5.81 3.60 -6.31
CA LEU A 56 -6.77 3.98 -5.28
C LEU A 56 -6.30 3.47 -3.91
N VAL A 57 -6.67 4.18 -2.85
CA VAL A 57 -6.49 3.77 -1.46
C VAL A 57 -7.84 3.72 -0.75
N ALA A 58 -7.96 2.85 0.26
CA ALA A 58 -9.07 2.83 1.19
C ALA A 58 -8.59 3.43 2.52
N GLU A 59 -9.32 4.43 3.02
CA GLU A 59 -9.05 5.06 4.31
C GLU A 59 -10.26 4.97 5.23
N LEU A 60 -10.02 5.06 6.54
CA LEU A 60 -11.06 5.12 7.55
C LEU A 60 -11.20 6.55 8.05
N ASP A 61 -12.33 7.19 7.72
CA ASP A 61 -12.79 8.47 8.25
C ASP A 61 -13.50 8.31 9.61
#